data_AF-A0AAD5G8W2-F1
#
_entry.id   AF-A0AAD5G8W2-F1
#
_cell.length_a   1.000
_cell.length_b   1.000
_cell.length_c   1.000
_cell.angle_alpha   90.00
_cell.angle_beta   90.00
_cell.angle_gamma   90.00
#
_symmetry.space_group_name_H-M   'P 1'
#
loop_
_entity.id
_entity.type
_entity.pdbx_description
1 polymer ?
#
loop_
_entity_poly.entity_id
_entity_poly.type
_entity_poly.pdbx_seq_one_letter_code
_entity_poly.pdbx_strand_id
1 'polypeptide(L)' 'MGTVVDAADMEGTKSALSEKHPKIVFVLGGPGSGKGTQCANIVENFGYTHLSAGDLLRAEAQSGSENGAMIEKM' A
#
# COMPACT_ATOMS: atom_id res chain seq x y z
N MET A 1 -40.23 33.18 23.60
CA MET A 1 -38.92 33.77 23.27
C MET A 1 -37.90 32.69 23.60
N GLY A 2 -37.38 32.03 22.56
CA GLY A 2 -36.76 30.71 22.66
C GLY A 2 -35.48 30.73 23.51
N THR A 3 -35.39 29.78 24.43
CA THR A 3 -34.15 29.39 25.09
C THR A 3 -33.29 28.62 24.11
N VAL A 4 -32.00 28.93 24.16
CA VAL A 4 -30.89 28.39 23.40
C VAL A 4 -30.99 26.88 23.17
N VAL A 5 -30.81 26.46 21.92
CA VAL A 5 -30.57 25.06 21.57
C VAL A 5 -29.14 24.72 21.96
N ASP A 6 -28.95 23.62 22.68
CA ASP A 6 -27.64 23.05 22.95
C ASP A 6 -26.89 22.86 21.63
N ALA A 7 -25.64 23.30 21.60
CA ALA A 7 -24.72 23.03 20.51
C ALA A 7 -24.50 21.52 20.47
N ALA A 8 -25.24 20.85 19.60
CA ALA A 8 -25.04 19.45 19.32
C ALA A 8 -23.57 19.23 18.96
N ASP A 9 -22.89 18.45 19.80
CA ASP A 9 -21.57 17.90 19.55
C ASP A 9 -21.57 17.28 18.15
N MET A 10 -20.89 17.93 17.21
CA MET A 10 -20.52 17.30 15.95
C MET A 10 -19.38 16.31 16.24
N GLU A 11 -19.73 15.17 16.81
CA GLU A 11 -18.88 13.97 16.76
C GLU A 11 -18.80 13.54 15.30
N GLY A 12 -17.80 14.08 14.60
CA GLY A 12 -17.40 13.61 13.29
C GLY A 12 -17.07 12.12 13.37
N THR A 13 -17.72 11.33 12.54
CA THR A 13 -17.53 9.89 12.36
C THR A 13 -16.05 9.57 12.22
N LYS A 14 -15.40 9.19 13.33
CA LYS A 14 -14.01 8.74 13.33
C LYS A 14 -13.99 7.39 12.60
N SER A 15 -13.61 7.43 11.32
CA SER A 15 -13.51 6.24 10.47
C SER A 15 -12.74 5.14 11.22
N ALA A 16 -13.33 3.95 11.28
CA ALA A 16 -12.84 2.78 12.02
C ALA A 16 -11.56 2.15 11.42
N LEU A 17 -10.78 2.92 10.66
CA LEU A 17 -9.38 2.61 10.37
C LEU A 17 -8.58 2.87 11.65
N SER A 18 -8.76 1.95 12.59
CA SER A 18 -7.91 1.73 13.76
C SER A 18 -6.45 2.03 13.42
N GLU A 19 -5.78 2.73 14.33
CA GLU A 19 -4.35 3.06 14.43
C GLU A 19 -3.40 1.83 14.33
N LYS A 20 -3.59 1.00 13.31
CA LYS A 20 -2.76 -0.17 13.04
C LYS A 20 -1.55 0.33 12.29
N HIS A 21 -0.42 0.35 12.98
CA HIS A 21 0.89 0.53 12.37
C HIS A 21 1.25 -0.80 11.67
N PRO A 22 1.20 -0.88 10.33
CA PRO A 22 1.55 -2.12 9.65
C PRO A 22 3.04 -2.41 9.85
N LYS A 23 3.39 -3.69 10.01
CA LYS A 23 4.78 -4.12 10.01
C LYS A 23 5.27 -4.13 8.56
N ILE A 24 6.23 -3.25 8.25
CA ILE A 24 6.82 -3.12 6.91
C ILE A 24 8.24 -3.69 6.97
N VAL A 25 8.54 -4.60 6.04
CA VAL A 25 9.86 -5.23 5.90
C VAL A 25 10.41 -4.92 4.51
N PHE A 26 11.57 -4.26 4.45
CA PHE A 26 12.27 -4.02 3.21
C PHE A 26 13.21 -5.20 2.89
N VAL A 27 13.02 -5.79 1.71
CA VAL A 27 13.89 -6.88 1.22
C VAL A 27 14.79 -6.32 0.13
N LEU A 28 16.08 -6.20 0.42
CA LEU A 28 17.08 -5.57 -0.44
C LEU A 28 18.08 -6.58 -0.99
N GLY A 29 18.67 -6.29 -2.15
CA GLY A 29 19.64 -7.16 -2.82
C GLY A 29 19.75 -6.89 -4.31
N GLY A 30 20.87 -7.29 -4.94
CA GLY A 30 21.12 -7.10 -6.37
C GLY A 30 20.22 -7.93 -7.30
N PRO A 31 20.27 -7.71 -8.62
CA PRO A 31 19.60 -8.57 -9.60
C PRO A 31 20.02 -10.05 -9.42
N GLY A 32 19.07 -10.97 -9.52
CA GLY A 32 19.34 -12.42 -9.37
C GLY A 32 19.58 -12.91 -7.94
N SER A 33 19.57 -12.05 -6.91
CA SER A 33 19.86 -12.44 -5.53
C SER A 33 18.76 -13.27 -4.82
N GLY A 34 17.71 -13.69 -5.53
CA GLY A 34 16.65 -14.54 -4.97
C GLY A 34 15.60 -13.84 -4.09
N LYS A 35 15.51 -12.49 -4.10
CA LYS A 35 14.53 -11.74 -3.27
C LYS A 35 13.09 -12.22 -3.47
N GLY A 36 12.65 -12.39 -4.72
CA GLY A 36 11.30 -12.83 -5.05
C GLY A 36 10.99 -14.22 -4.46
N THR A 37 11.95 -15.15 -4.56
CA THR A 37 11.84 -16.48 -3.95
C THR A 37 11.70 -16.39 -2.43
N GLN A 38 12.55 -15.60 -1.76
CA GLN A 38 12.46 -15.43 -0.31
C GLN A 38 11.16 -14.75 0.11
N CYS A 39 10.70 -13.78 -0.65
CA CYS A 39 9.43 -13.11 -0.41
C CYS A 39 8.24 -14.06 -0.53
N ALA A 40 8.22 -14.96 -1.53
CA ALA A 40 7.19 -15.98 -1.65
C ALA A 40 7.15 -16.89 -0.41
N ASN A 41 8.32 -17.33 0.07
CA ASN A 41 8.42 -18.09 1.32
C ASN A 41 7.95 -17.29 2.54
N ILE A 42 8.16 -15.97 2.58
CA ILE A 42 7.68 -15.11 3.66
C ILE A 42 6.15 -14.99 3.65
N VAL A 43 5.54 -14.86 2.46
CA VAL A 43 4.08 -14.87 2.31
C VAL A 43 3.51 -16.19 2.82
N GLU A 44 4.05 -17.32 2.38
CA GLU A 44 3.58 -18.66 2.75
C GLU A 44 3.71 -18.93 4.25
N ASN A 45 4.87 -18.63 4.83
CA ASN A 45 5.17 -19.00 6.22
C ASN A 45 4.66 -18.01 7.27
N PHE A 46 4.47 -16.73 6.91
CA PHE A 46 4.16 -15.67 7.88
C PHE A 46 2.92 -14.83 7.54
N GLY A 47 2.25 -15.10 6.41
CA GLY A 47 1.00 -14.41 6.04
C GLY A 47 1.17 -12.93 5.69
N TYR A 48 2.37 -12.51 5.27
CA TYR A 48 2.60 -11.15 4.82
C TYR A 48 2.01 -10.92 3.42
N THR A 49 1.73 -9.67 3.10
CA THR A 49 1.44 -9.26 1.71
C THR A 49 2.76 -8.84 1.05
N HIS A 50 3.07 -9.44 -0.10
CA HIS A 50 4.24 -9.06 -0.87
C HIS A 50 3.92 -7.96 -1.88
N LEU A 51 4.64 -6.84 -1.78
CA LEU A 51 4.59 -5.74 -2.74
C LEU A 51 5.94 -5.63 -3.47
N SER A 52 5.92 -5.91 -4.76
CA SER A 52 7.11 -5.85 -5.62
C SER A 52 7.05 -4.58 -6.46
N ALA A 53 7.92 -3.60 -6.17
CA ALA A 53 8.02 -2.40 -7.00
C ALA A 53 8.28 -2.75 -8.47
N GLY A 54 9.12 -3.75 -8.73
CA GLY A 54 9.42 -4.21 -10.09
C GLY A 54 8.21 -4.80 -10.81
N ASP A 55 7.38 -5.62 -10.15
CA ASP A 55 6.19 -6.19 -10.78
C ASP A 55 5.13 -5.11 -11.02
N LEU A 56 4.93 -4.21 -10.04
CA LEU A 56 3.99 -3.10 -10.17
C LEU A 56 4.38 -2.16 -11.31
N LEU A 57 5.65 -1.81 -11.44
CA LEU A 57 6.14 -0.97 -12.54
C LEU A 57 6.01 -1.67 -13.90
N ARG A 58 6.31 -2.97 -14.01
CA ARG A 58 6.12 -3.72 -15.26
C ARG A 58 4.66 -3.83 -15.65
N ALA A 59 3.78 -4.06 -14.68
CA ALA A 59 2.33 -4.09 -14.91
C ALA A 59 1.82 -2.73 -15.39
N GLU A 60 2.30 -1.63 -14.78
CA GLU A 60 1.93 -0.28 -15.18
C GLU A 60 2.50 0.10 -16.55
N ALA A 61 3.73 -0.29 -16.87
CA ALA A 61 4.30 -0.11 -18.21
C ALA A 61 3.42 -0.74 -19.30
N GLN A 62 2.85 -1.92 -19.00
CA GLN A 62 1.98 -2.66 -19.92
C GLN A 62 0.52 -2.19 -19.92
N SER A 63 0.13 -1.25 -19.06
CA SER A 63 -1.26 -0.81 -18.91
C SER A 63 -1.74 0.09 -20.06
N GLY A 64 -0.81 0.68 -20.82
CA GLY A 64 -1.11 1.69 -21.84
C GLY A 64 -1.51 3.05 -21.25
N SER A 65 -1.34 3.26 -19.94
CA SER A 65 -1.58 4.54 -19.31
C SER A 65 -0.52 5.58 -19.69
N GLU A 66 -0.82 6.85 -19.43
CA GLU A 66 0.16 7.94 -19.57
C GLU A 66 1.43 7.66 -18.75
N ASN A 67 1.26 7.13 -17.54
CA ASN A 67 2.36 6.74 -16.67
C ASN A 67 3.13 5.53 -17.23
N GLY A 68 2.43 4.59 -17.87
CA GLY A 68 3.06 3.43 -18.52
C GLY A 68 4.07 3.86 -19.58
N ALA A 69 3.71 4.83 -20.43
CA ALA A 69 4.61 5.37 -21.46
C ALA A 69 5.82 6.11 -20.88
N MET A 70 5.73 6.67 -19.66
CA MET A 70 6.88 7.25 -18.97
C MET A 70 7.81 6.15 -18.44
N ILE A 71 7.25 5.07 -17.88
CA ILE A 71 8.01 3.95 -17.31
C ILE A 71 8.80 3.21 -18.40
N GLU A 72 8.22 2.98 -19.59
CA GLU A 72 8.91 2.31 -20.70
C GLU A 72 10.13 3.07 -21.23
N LYS A 73 10.19 4.39 -21.00
CA LYS A 73 11.28 5.26 -21.50
C LYS A 73 12.45 5.40 -20.51
N MET A 74 12.36 4.79 -19.32
CA MET A 74 13.42 4.78 -18.31
C MET A 74 14.44 3.67 -18.58
#